data_AF-A0A2T4SZS2-F1
#
_entry.id   AF-A0A2T4SZS2-F1
#
_cell.length_a   1.000
_cell.length_b   1.000
_cell.length_c   1.000
_cell.angle_alpha   90.00
_cell.angle_beta   90.00
_cell.angle_gamma   90.00
#
_symmetry.space_group_name_H-M   'P 1'
#
loop_
_entity.id
_entity.type
_entity.pdbx_description
1 polymer ?
#
loop_
_entity_poly.entity_id
_entity_poly.type
_entity_poly.pdbx_seq_one_letter_code
_entity_poly.pdbx_strand_id
1 'polypeptide(L)'
;MNKLLQSLSALGVSATLVTPNLSAEATDNSIPELKGTKDTIIHKGDAYQPLKGVRAFDKEDGDLTHKITVDGDIDTSKPGKYKVVYKVEDSDGAIGKSTHYIEVK
;
A
#
# COMPACT_ATOMS: atom_id res chain seq x y z
N MET A 1 -15.17 13.24 -6.94
CA MET A 1 -14.62 13.70 -8.23
C MET A 1 -13.34 12.95 -8.46
N ASN A 2 -13.50 11.66 -8.75
CA ASN A 2 -12.41 10.72 -8.87
C ASN A 2 -12.02 10.83 -10.34
N LYS A 3 -10.99 11.64 -10.61
CA LYS A 3 -10.38 11.75 -11.93
C LYS A 3 -9.79 10.39 -12.29
N LEU A 4 -10.51 9.62 -13.10
CA LEU A 4 -9.95 8.48 -13.80
C LEU A 4 -9.02 9.04 -14.89
N LEU A 5 -7.71 8.88 -14.72
CA LEU A 5 -6.76 9.13 -15.80
C LEU A 5 -6.98 8.08 -16.90
N GLN A 6 -7.31 8.58 -18.08
CA GLN A 6 -7.42 7.83 -19.32
C GLN A 6 -6.01 7.53 -19.86
N SER A 7 -5.74 6.29 -20.24
CA SER A 7 -4.74 6.01 -21.28
C SER A 7 -5.30 4.99 -22.27
N LEU A 8 -5.56 5.51 -23.47
CA LEU A 8 -6.12 4.90 -24.67
C LEU A 8 -5.22 3.79 -25.23
N SER A 9 -5.79 2.61 -25.52
CA SER A 9 -5.32 1.75 -26.62
C SER A 9 -6.50 1.52 -27.56
N ALA A 10 -6.49 2.27 -28.66
CA ALA A 10 -7.52 2.20 -29.68
C ALA A 10 -7.23 1.05 -30.65
N LEU A 11 -8.18 0.13 -30.81
CA LEU A 11 -8.43 -0.58 -32.08
C LEU A 11 -9.93 -0.91 -32.19
N GLY A 12 -10.64 0.09 -32.72
CA GLY A 12 -11.88 0.04 -33.49
C GLY A 12 -12.96 -1.00 -33.16
N VAL A 13 -14.00 -0.56 -32.42
CA VAL A 13 -15.41 -0.82 -32.76
C VAL A 13 -16.23 0.37 -32.23
N SER A 14 -16.96 1.08 -33.10
CA SER A 14 -17.78 2.24 -32.74
C SER A 14 -18.98 1.82 -31.87
N ALA A 15 -18.97 2.17 -30.60
CA ALA A 15 -20.14 2.06 -29.72
C ALA A 15 -20.62 3.46 -29.30
N THR A 16 -21.89 3.74 -29.59
CA THR A 16 -22.64 4.95 -29.25
C THR A 16 -22.49 5.30 -27.76
N LEU A 17 -21.96 6.49 -27.47
CA LEU A 17 -21.79 7.00 -26.11
C LEU A 17 -23.14 7.36 -25.50
N VAL A 18 -23.69 6.46 -24.68
CA VAL A 18 -24.61 6.83 -23.61
C VAL A 18 -23.78 7.44 -22.47
N THR A 19 -23.94 8.74 -22.22
CA THR A 19 -23.25 9.45 -21.14
C THR A 19 -24.00 9.26 -19.82
N PRO A 20 -23.48 8.51 -18.83
CA PRO A 20 -24.02 8.58 -17.48
C PRO A 20 -23.58 9.89 -16.83
N ASN A 21 -24.57 10.69 -16.42
CA ASN A 21 -24.39 11.89 -15.63
C ASN A 21 -23.93 11.50 -14.21
N LEU A 22 -22.61 11.45 -13.98
CA LEU A 22 -22.01 11.21 -12.66
C LEU A 22 -21.66 12.55 -12.00
N SER A 23 -22.54 13.04 -11.13
CA SER A 23 -22.22 14.14 -10.21
C SER A 23 -21.43 13.57 -9.02
N ALA A 24 -20.11 13.41 -9.19
CA ALA A 24 -19.23 12.95 -8.13
C ALA A 24 -18.58 14.14 -7.43
N GLU A 25 -19.12 14.57 -6.29
CA GLU A 25 -18.52 15.54 -5.36
C GLU A 25 -17.03 15.23 -5.15
N ALA A 26 -16.13 16.19 -5.40
CA ALA A 26 -14.70 16.05 -5.11
C ALA A 26 -14.49 16.09 -3.60
N THR A 27 -14.51 14.95 -2.93
CA THR A 27 -13.81 14.85 -1.64
C THR A 27 -12.31 14.78 -1.96
N ASP A 28 -11.53 15.69 -1.37
CA ASP A 28 -10.08 15.57 -1.36
C ASP A 28 -9.73 14.30 -0.57
N ASN A 29 -9.19 13.28 -1.22
CA ASN A 29 -8.71 12.05 -0.57
C ASN A 29 -7.18 12.01 -0.60
N SER A 30 -6.56 11.88 0.57
CA SER A 30 -5.11 11.75 0.70
C SER A 30 -4.67 10.30 0.56
N ILE A 31 -3.36 10.08 0.37
CA ILE A 31 -2.79 8.73 0.40
C ILE A 31 -2.41 8.42 1.86
N PRO A 32 -2.77 7.24 2.39
CA PRO A 32 -2.35 6.83 3.73
C PRO A 32 -0.83 6.80 3.91
N GLU A 33 -0.36 7.34 5.02
CA GLU A 33 1.04 7.37 5.42
C GLU A 33 1.39 6.17 6.31
N LEU A 34 2.38 5.37 5.90
CA LEU A 34 2.94 4.28 6.70
C LEU A 34 4.15 4.76 7.51
N LYS A 35 4.13 4.54 8.82
CA LYS A 35 5.18 4.90 9.78
C LYS A 35 5.74 3.66 10.47
N GLY A 36 6.99 3.76 10.92
CA GLY A 36 7.67 2.67 11.64
C GLY A 36 8.16 1.53 10.75
N THR A 37 8.00 1.65 9.44
CA THR A 37 8.59 0.75 8.46
C THR A 37 10.03 1.23 8.20
N LYS A 38 11.01 0.40 8.55
CA LYS A 38 12.44 0.70 8.38
C LYS A 38 13.24 -0.57 8.09
N ASP A 39 14.31 -0.41 7.33
CA ASP A 39 15.31 -1.45 7.15
C ASP A 39 15.86 -1.88 8.52
N THR A 40 15.97 -3.20 8.70
CA THR A 40 16.35 -3.78 9.99
C THR A 40 17.37 -4.90 9.78
N ILE A 41 18.35 -4.95 10.67
CA ILE A 41 19.34 -6.03 10.71
C ILE A 41 19.01 -6.90 11.93
N ILE A 42 18.91 -8.21 11.72
CA ILE A 42 18.68 -9.21 12.75
C ILE A 42 19.71 -10.34 12.64
N HIS A 43 19.92 -11.09 13.71
CA HIS A 43 20.79 -12.26 13.68
C HIS A 43 19.99 -13.52 13.37
N LYS A 44 20.68 -14.53 12.86
CA LYS A 44 20.10 -15.85 12.64
C LYS A 44 19.38 -16.38 13.88
N GLY A 45 18.11 -16.75 13.70
CA GLY A 45 17.26 -17.30 14.76
C GLY A 45 16.55 -16.26 15.63
N ASP A 46 16.78 -14.97 15.40
CA ASP A 46 16.04 -13.91 16.10
C ASP A 46 14.55 -13.98 15.77
N ALA A 47 13.72 -13.69 16.78
CA ALA A 47 12.29 -13.52 16.59
C ALA A 47 12.01 -12.19 15.86
N TYR A 48 11.39 -12.28 14.68
CA TYR A 48 11.02 -11.11 13.89
C TYR A 48 9.49 -10.99 13.76
N GLN A 49 8.96 -9.81 14.08
CA GLN A 49 7.54 -9.47 13.99
C GLN A 49 7.36 -8.33 12.99
N PRO A 50 6.87 -8.59 11.76
CA PRO A 50 6.81 -7.58 10.70
C PRO A 50 6.00 -6.33 11.07
N LEU A 51 4.91 -6.49 11.81
CA LEU A 51 4.04 -5.37 12.18
C LEU A 51 4.47 -4.62 13.45
N LYS A 52 5.55 -5.04 14.11
CA LYS A 52 5.95 -4.44 15.40
C LYS A 52 6.38 -3.00 15.22
N GLY A 53 5.58 -2.08 15.75
CA GLY A 53 5.83 -0.63 15.66
C GLY A 53 5.43 0.01 14.33
N VAL A 54 4.83 -0.76 13.42
CA VAL A 54 4.30 -0.26 12.15
C VAL A 54 2.91 0.32 12.39
N ARG A 55 2.67 1.54 11.89
CA ARG A 55 1.38 2.25 12.00
C ARG A 55 1.02 2.87 10.66
N ALA A 56 -0.27 3.05 10.41
CA ALA A 56 -0.76 3.72 9.21
C ALA A 56 -1.75 4.81 9.63
N PHE A 57 -1.57 6.01 9.08
CA PHE A 57 -2.45 7.13 9.32
C PHE A 57 -2.82 7.78 8.00
N ASP A 58 -4.11 8.03 7.84
CA ASP A 58 -4.62 8.85 6.76
C ASP A 58 -5.22 10.14 7.32
N LYS A 59 -5.20 11.21 6.52
CA LYS A 59 -5.64 12.54 6.96
C LYS A 59 -7.17 12.61 7.10
N GLU A 60 -7.90 11.92 6.24
CA GLU A 60 -9.36 11.91 6.21
C GLU A 60 -9.93 10.71 6.99
N ASP A 61 -9.26 9.56 6.91
CA ASP A 61 -9.71 8.30 7.52
C ASP A 61 -9.14 8.03 8.94
N GLY A 62 -8.09 8.73 9.35
CA GLY A 62 -7.47 8.58 10.67
C GLY A 62 -6.57 7.35 10.79
N ASP A 63 -6.67 6.59 11.91
CA ASP A 63 -5.78 5.44 12.18
C ASP A 63 -6.22 4.19 11.39
N LEU A 64 -5.41 3.84 10.38
CA LEU A 64 -5.61 2.69 9.51
C LEU A 64 -4.67 1.52 9.85
N THR A 65 -4.03 1.54 11.02
CA THR A 65 -3.03 0.53 11.42
C THR A 65 -3.57 -0.91 11.34
N HIS A 66 -4.86 -1.10 11.62
CA HIS A 66 -5.54 -2.39 11.56
C HIS A 66 -5.77 -2.90 10.13
N LYS A 67 -5.66 -2.04 9.10
CA LYS A 67 -5.80 -2.39 7.68
C LYS A 67 -4.46 -2.68 6.99
N ILE A 68 -3.35 -2.63 7.73
CA ILE A 68 -2.03 -2.88 7.14
C ILE A 68 -1.92 -4.35 6.78
N THR A 69 -1.53 -4.59 5.54
CA THR A 69 -1.17 -5.90 5.00
C THR A 69 0.34 -5.94 4.80
N VAL A 70 0.94 -7.10 5.09
CA VAL A 70 2.38 -7.33 4.91
C VAL A 70 2.55 -8.46 3.91
N ASP A 71 3.35 -8.19 2.88
CA ASP A 71 3.78 -9.15 1.89
C ASP A 71 5.30 -9.35 2.01
N GLY A 72 5.74 -10.60 1.98
CA GLY A 72 7.15 -10.97 2.13
C GLY A 72 7.32 -12.23 2.98
N ASP A 73 8.18 -13.12 2.50
CA ASP A 73 8.60 -14.32 3.23
C ASP A 73 10.01 -14.09 3.77
N ILE A 74 10.16 -14.18 5.09
CA ILE A 74 11.43 -13.91 5.79
C ILE A 74 11.83 -15.19 6.52
N ASP A 75 12.90 -15.81 6.06
CA ASP A 75 13.50 -16.96 6.72
C ASP A 75 14.65 -16.51 7.61
N THR A 76 14.37 -16.29 8.90
CA THR A 76 15.40 -15.87 9.87
C THR A 76 16.43 -16.95 10.18
N SER A 77 16.28 -18.18 9.66
CA SER A 77 17.27 -19.25 9.82
C SER A 77 18.42 -19.17 8.81
N LYS A 78 18.27 -18.37 7.75
CA LYS A 78 19.24 -18.23 6.67
C LYS A 78 19.71 -16.78 6.58
N PRO A 79 21.03 -16.54 6.60
CA PRO A 79 21.55 -15.21 6.32
C PRO A 79 21.17 -14.75 4.91
N GLY A 80 20.80 -13.48 4.77
CA GLY A 80 20.30 -12.94 3.51
C GLY A 80 19.53 -11.64 3.67
N LYS A 81 19.23 -11.00 2.53
CA LYS A 81 18.37 -9.82 2.47
C LYS A 81 16.98 -10.21 1.99
N TYR A 82 15.98 -9.98 2.82
CA TYR A 82 14.58 -10.30 2.58
C TYR A 82 13.80 -9.01 2.34
N LYS A 83 12.98 -8.98 1.30
CA LYS A 83 12.15 -7.83 0.95
C LYS A 83 10.78 -7.97 1.64
N VAL A 84 10.35 -6.89 2.29
CA VAL A 84 9.04 -6.80 2.95
C VAL A 84 8.30 -5.60 2.41
N VAL A 85 7.06 -5.79 2.01
CA VAL A 85 6.20 -4.76 1.45
C VAL A 85 4.99 -4.60 2.34
N TYR A 86 4.80 -3.39 2.87
CA TYR A 86 3.62 -3.00 3.63
C TYR A 86 2.66 -2.27 2.69
N LYS A 87 1.38 -2.64 2.71
CA LYS A 87 0.31 -2.00 1.96
C LYS A 87 -0.85 -1.68 2.90
N VAL A 88 -1.42 -0.49 2.76
CA VAL A 88 -2.67 -0.09 3.41
C VAL A 88 -3.58 0.58 2.38
N GLU A 89 -4.88 0.39 2.52
CA GLU A 89 -5.91 0.94 1.64
C GLU A 89 -6.94 1.67 2.51
N ASP A 90 -7.27 2.91 2.13
CA ASP A 90 -8.24 3.74 2.83
C ASP A 90 -9.69 3.38 2.45
N SER A 91 -10.67 4.17 2.90
CA SER A 91 -12.08 3.93 2.59
C SER A 91 -12.48 4.37 1.18
N ASP A 92 -11.76 5.34 0.60
CA ASP A 92 -11.99 5.95 -0.72
C ASP A 92 -11.18 5.27 -1.86
N GLY A 93 -10.39 4.25 -1.52
CA GLY A 93 -9.59 3.41 -2.42
C GLY A 93 -8.16 3.88 -2.69
N ALA A 94 -7.61 4.90 -2.00
CA ALA A 94 -6.19 5.22 -2.13
C ALA A 94 -5.32 4.25 -1.32
N ILE A 95 -4.13 3.99 -1.86
CA ILE A 95 -3.26 2.91 -1.40
C ILE A 95 -1.88 3.47 -1.03
N GLY A 96 -1.52 3.35 0.24
CA GLY A 96 -0.16 3.56 0.73
C GLY A 96 0.68 2.30 0.59
N LYS A 97 1.92 2.43 0.10
CA LYS A 97 2.89 1.32 0.00
C LYS A 97 4.24 1.73 0.57
N SER A 98 4.89 0.81 1.28
CA SER A 98 6.23 1.01 1.83
C SER A 98 7.04 -0.28 1.72
N THR A 99 8.25 -0.21 1.15
CA THR A 99 9.12 -1.39 0.95
C THR A 99 10.37 -1.25 1.80
N HIS A 100 10.72 -2.32 2.52
CA HIS A 100 11.88 -2.38 3.42
C HIS A 100 12.62 -3.70 3.27
N TYR A 101 13.88 -3.70 3.71
CA TYR A 101 14.74 -4.86 3.69
C TYR A 101 15.11 -5.32 5.10
N ILE A 102 15.01 -6.63 5.30
CA ILE A 102 15.45 -7.30 6.52
C ILE A 102 16.71 -8.07 6.19
N GLU A 103 17.83 -7.68 6.79
CA GLU A 103 19.10 -8.36 6.64
C GLU A 103 19.31 -9.31 7.82
N VAL A 104 19.32 -10.60 7.52
CA VAL A 104 19.68 -11.66 8.47
C VAL A 104 21.19 -11.87 8.36
N LYS A 105 21.89 -11.72 9.49
CA LYS A 105 23.33 -11.98 9.62
C LYS A 105 23.62 -13.27 10.37
#